data_AF-A0A1H9C4E0-F1
#
_entry.id   AF-A0A1H9C4E0-F1
#
_cell.length_a   1.000
_cell.length_b   1.000
_cell.length_c   1.000
_cell.angle_alpha   90.00
_cell.angle_beta   90.00
_cell.angle_gamma   90.00
#
_symmetry.space_group_name_H-M   'P 1'
#
loop_
_entity.id
_entity.type
_entity.pdbx_description
1 polymer ?
#
loop_
_entity_poly.entity_id
_entity_poly.type
_entity_poly.pdbx_seq_one_letter_code
_entity_poly.pdbx_strand_id
1 'polypeptide(L)'
;MPDTRHPRIPRPRLKGAAATVLLALLLQAGTAWSDTRQEIILPPADRDHLLEHMREFLQASNGVLRGVLDEDMDKVVEMARLTLPMRIRDPEAHDVELTRDHTGRTRPERMQAVMPPHWGSMMRQMRQEFMQIAEDARQGADGTRILQRLHGAQEVCIACHEAFRLTPSEG
;
A
#
# COMPACT_ATOMS: atom_id res chain seq x y z
N MET A 1 55.08 42.63 57.31
CA MET A 1 54.81 42.58 55.86
C MET A 1 55.27 41.22 55.34
N PRO A 2 54.36 40.24 55.18
CA PRO A 2 54.68 38.95 54.55
C PRO A 2 54.19 38.90 53.10
N ASP A 3 55.05 38.32 52.25
CA ASP A 3 54.91 38.04 50.82
C ASP A 3 53.78 37.04 50.53
N THR A 4 52.69 37.50 49.89
CA THR A 4 51.62 36.62 49.39
C THR A 4 51.87 36.25 47.93
N ARG A 5 52.62 35.17 47.70
CA ARG A 5 52.67 34.51 46.38
C ARG A 5 51.35 33.79 46.12
N HIS A 6 50.54 34.32 45.21
CA HIS A 6 49.39 33.60 44.69
C HIS A 6 49.83 32.41 43.82
N PRO A 7 49.25 31.20 44.01
CA PRO A 7 49.48 30.08 43.11
C PRO A 7 48.87 30.37 41.73
N ARG A 8 49.66 30.19 40.67
CA ARG A 8 49.15 30.25 39.29
C ARG A 8 48.31 29.00 39.02
N ILE A 9 47.02 29.20 38.80
CA ILE A 9 46.11 28.15 38.31
C ILE A 9 46.49 27.84 36.85
N PRO A 10 46.82 26.57 36.50
CA PRO A 10 47.07 26.22 35.11
C PRO A 10 45.75 26.28 34.33
N ARG A 11 45.74 27.05 33.23
CA ARG A 11 44.62 27.07 32.29
C ARG A 11 44.60 25.74 31.51
N PRO A 12 43.48 25.00 31.48
CA PRO A 12 43.40 23.81 30.65
C PRO A 12 43.53 24.22 29.17
N ARG A 13 44.48 23.60 28.47
CA ARG A 13 44.62 23.77 27.02
C ARG A 13 43.44 23.09 26.33
N LEU A 14 42.43 23.88 25.99
CA LEU A 14 41.32 23.47 25.12
C LEU A 14 41.85 23.34 23.67
N LYS A 15 42.62 22.29 23.38
CA LYS A 15 43.12 21.98 22.03
C LYS A 15 42.93 20.50 21.79
N GLY A 16 41.71 20.10 21.44
CA GLY A 16 41.44 18.72 21.05
C GLY A 16 39.99 18.42 20.72
N ALA A 17 39.02 18.94 21.48
CA ALA A 17 37.64 18.47 21.38
C ALA A 17 36.84 19.00 20.17
N ALA A 18 37.13 20.20 19.67
CA ALA A 18 36.32 20.82 18.61
C ALA A 18 36.48 20.13 17.24
N ALA A 19 37.67 19.62 16.92
CA ALA A 19 37.93 18.93 15.65
C ALA A 19 37.30 17.52 15.61
N THR A 20 37.20 16.86 16.76
CA THR A 20 36.61 15.51 16.86
C THR A 20 35.09 15.54 16.76
N VAL A 21 34.44 16.59 17.28
CA VAL A 21 32.98 16.76 17.18
C VAL A 21 32.56 17.07 15.74
N LEU A 22 33.32 17.90 15.00
CA LEU A 22 33.06 18.17 13.58
C LEU A 22 33.24 16.92 12.69
N LEU A 23 34.23 16.07 12.98
CA LEU A 23 34.42 14.80 12.26
C LEU A 23 33.29 13.80 12.58
N ALA A 24 32.80 13.74 13.82
CA ALA A 24 31.68 12.89 14.20
C ALA A 24 30.33 13.31 13.59
N LEU A 25 30.12 14.61 13.34
CA LEU A 25 28.91 15.10 12.66
C LEU A 25 28.92 14.85 11.14
N LEU A 26 30.09 14.79 10.49
CA LEU A 26 30.21 14.53 9.05
C LEU A 26 30.00 13.05 8.69
N LEU A 27 30.13 12.12 9.65
CA LEU A 27 29.84 10.69 9.46
C LEU A 27 28.36 10.33 9.59
N GLN A 28 27.48 11.29 9.94
CA GLN A 28 26.02 11.08 9.88
C GLN A 28 25.45 11.33 8.48
N ALA A 29 26.25 11.09 7.44
CA ALA A 29 25.73 10.99 6.08
C ALA A 29 24.55 10.01 6.11
N GLY A 30 23.35 10.55 5.89
CA GLY A 30 22.09 9.90 6.24
C GLY A 30 22.04 8.47 5.76
N THR A 31 21.61 7.56 6.63
CA THR A 31 21.09 6.28 6.19
C THR A 31 19.95 6.59 5.21
N ALA A 32 20.23 6.49 3.91
CA ALA A 32 19.17 6.52 2.91
C ALA A 32 18.21 5.40 3.31
N TRP A 33 16.96 5.76 3.65
CA TRP A 33 15.94 4.77 3.91
C TRP A 33 15.80 3.96 2.62
N SER A 34 16.32 2.74 2.62
CA SER A 34 16.11 1.78 1.53
C SER A 34 14.70 1.23 1.66
N ASP A 35 13.87 1.42 0.64
CA ASP A 35 12.55 0.81 0.58
C ASP A 35 12.70 -0.71 0.68
N THR A 36 12.26 -1.28 1.81
CA THR A 36 12.41 -2.72 2.11
C THR A 36 11.31 -3.57 1.49
N ARG A 37 10.35 -2.95 0.79
CA ARG A 37 9.23 -3.65 0.18
C ARG A 37 9.70 -4.52 -0.96
N GLN A 38 9.10 -5.71 -1.07
CA GLN A 38 9.34 -6.60 -2.19
C GLN A 38 8.87 -5.94 -3.48
N GLU A 39 9.76 -5.92 -4.47
CA GLU A 39 9.48 -5.34 -5.78
C GLU A 39 8.67 -6.29 -6.65
N ILE A 40 7.63 -5.74 -7.29
CA ILE A 40 6.87 -6.40 -8.35
C ILE A 40 7.10 -5.61 -9.63
N ILE A 41 7.88 -6.20 -10.54
CA ILE A 41 8.26 -5.57 -11.82
C ILE A 41 7.19 -5.89 -12.87
N LEU A 42 6.63 -4.85 -13.49
CA LEU A 42 5.49 -4.95 -14.41
C LEU A 42 5.70 -4.16 -15.69
N PRO A 43 5.28 -4.68 -16.86
CA PRO A 43 5.11 -3.85 -18.05
C PRO A 43 4.25 -2.61 -17.74
N PRO A 44 4.56 -1.43 -18.31
CA PRO A 44 3.83 -0.19 -17.99
C PRO A 44 2.31 -0.32 -18.10
N ALA A 45 1.81 -0.96 -19.17
CA ALA A 45 0.37 -1.17 -19.36
C ALA A 45 -0.28 -2.06 -18.28
N ASP A 46 0.44 -3.08 -17.79
CA ASP A 46 -0.06 -3.98 -16.76
C ASP A 46 0.01 -3.32 -15.37
N ARG A 47 1.02 -2.49 -15.12
CA ARG A 47 1.11 -1.64 -13.93
C ARG A 47 -0.05 -0.65 -13.88
N ASP A 48 -0.33 0.04 -14.97
CA ASP A 48 -1.39 1.05 -15.01
C ASP A 48 -2.77 0.43 -14.80
N HIS A 49 -3.01 -0.74 -15.40
CA HIS A 49 -4.20 -1.53 -15.15
C HIS A 49 -4.34 -1.93 -13.68
N LEU A 50 -3.26 -2.37 -13.02
CA LEU A 50 -3.31 -2.71 -11.61
C LEU A 50 -3.59 -1.47 -10.73
N LEU A 51 -2.97 -0.32 -11.04
CA LEU A 51 -3.22 0.94 -10.34
C LEU A 51 -4.66 1.45 -10.52
N GLU A 52 -5.26 1.19 -11.68
CA GLU A 52 -6.68 1.47 -11.93
C GLU A 52 -7.57 0.66 -11.00
N HIS A 53 -7.37 -0.66 -10.92
CA HIS A 53 -8.11 -1.49 -9.98
C HIS A 53 -7.90 -1.06 -8.53
N MET A 54 -6.68 -0.67 -8.13
CA MET A 54 -6.42 -0.12 -6.79
C MET A 54 -7.26 1.14 -6.50
N ARG A 55 -7.47 2.01 -7.49
CA ARG A 55 -8.37 3.18 -7.35
C ARG A 55 -9.82 2.74 -7.19
N GLU A 56 -10.29 1.73 -7.93
CA GLU A 56 -11.64 1.18 -7.77
C GLU A 56 -11.87 0.59 -6.37
N PHE A 57 -10.89 -0.15 -5.82
CA PHE A 57 -10.98 -0.66 -4.44
C PHE A 57 -11.09 0.45 -3.40
N LEU A 58 -10.34 1.54 -3.58
CA LEU A 58 -10.43 2.70 -2.69
C LEU A 58 -11.79 3.40 -2.81
N GLN A 59 -12.31 3.54 -4.03
CA GLN A 59 -13.65 4.08 -4.27
C GLN A 59 -14.74 3.21 -3.62
N ALA A 60 -14.65 1.89 -3.78
CA ALA A 60 -15.54 0.94 -3.13
C ALA A 60 -15.47 1.06 -1.60
N SER A 61 -14.27 1.15 -1.03
CA SER A 61 -14.04 1.28 0.41
C SER A 61 -14.75 2.52 0.99
N ASN A 62 -14.51 3.68 0.38
CA ASN A 62 -15.16 4.93 0.81
C ASN A 62 -16.67 4.94 0.53
N GLY A 63 -17.10 4.33 -0.58
CA GLY A 63 -18.51 4.21 -0.94
C GLY A 63 -19.32 3.35 0.02
N VAL A 64 -18.76 2.22 0.45
CA VAL A 64 -19.37 1.36 1.48
C VAL A 64 -19.50 2.12 2.79
N LEU A 65 -18.44 2.81 3.23
CA LEU A 65 -18.50 3.63 4.45
C LEU A 65 -19.62 4.67 4.36
N ARG A 66 -19.74 5.37 3.23
CA ARG A 66 -20.79 6.36 3.00
C ARG A 66 -22.18 5.73 3.04
N GLY A 67 -22.38 4.59 2.37
CA GLY A 67 -23.66 3.87 2.38
C GLY A 67 -24.08 3.44 3.78
N VAL A 68 -23.15 2.96 4.61
CA VAL A 68 -23.44 2.63 6.02
C VAL A 68 -23.85 3.88 6.81
N LEU A 69 -23.13 4.99 6.66
CA LEU A 69 -23.43 6.25 7.37
C LEU A 69 -24.79 6.84 6.99
N ASP A 70 -25.21 6.65 5.75
CA ASP A 70 -26.50 7.11 5.23
C ASP A 70 -27.63 6.07 5.41
N GLU A 71 -27.33 4.92 6.04
CA GLU A 71 -28.26 3.77 6.19
C GLU A 71 -28.79 3.22 4.85
N ASP A 72 -28.05 3.42 3.76
CA ASP A 72 -28.39 2.99 2.41
C ASP A 72 -27.66 1.69 2.04
N MET A 73 -28.31 0.55 2.33
CA MET A 73 -27.74 -0.77 2.05
C MET A 73 -27.71 -1.11 0.56
N ASP A 74 -28.59 -0.54 -0.26
CA ASP A 74 -28.53 -0.70 -1.71
C ASP A 74 -27.26 -0.05 -2.26
N LYS A 75 -26.90 1.14 -1.74
CA LYS A 75 -25.62 1.78 -2.05
C LYS A 75 -24.43 0.96 -1.58
N VAL A 76 -24.49 0.34 -0.40
CA VAL A 76 -23.43 -0.57 0.08
C VAL A 76 -23.23 -1.73 -0.92
N VAL A 77 -24.32 -2.35 -1.40
CA VAL A 77 -24.26 -3.44 -2.38
C VAL A 77 -23.66 -2.96 -3.70
N GLU A 78 -24.12 -1.81 -4.21
CA GLU A 78 -23.59 -1.20 -5.45
C GLU A 78 -22.08 -0.97 -5.34
N MET A 79 -21.63 -0.28 -4.29
CA MET A 79 -20.24 0.11 -4.12
C MET A 79 -19.32 -1.10 -3.92
N ALA A 80 -19.75 -2.11 -3.16
CA ALA A 80 -18.96 -3.32 -2.97
C ALA A 80 -18.79 -4.14 -4.27
N ARG A 81 -19.79 -4.13 -5.16
CA ARG A 81 -19.74 -4.82 -6.46
C ARG A 81 -18.77 -4.20 -7.46
N LEU A 82 -18.32 -2.96 -7.27
CA LEU A 82 -17.29 -2.35 -8.12
C LEU A 82 -15.98 -3.14 -8.15
N THR A 83 -15.69 -3.87 -7.07
CA THR A 83 -14.46 -4.65 -6.90
C THR A 83 -14.44 -6.00 -7.61
N LEU A 84 -15.59 -6.41 -8.16
CA LEU A 84 -15.72 -7.64 -8.92
C LEU A 84 -14.99 -7.50 -10.27
N PRO A 85 -14.37 -8.58 -10.78
CA PRO A 85 -13.81 -8.59 -12.13
C PRO A 85 -14.84 -8.12 -13.17
N MET A 86 -14.39 -7.39 -14.19
CA MET A 86 -15.27 -6.79 -15.21
C MET A 86 -16.22 -7.81 -15.84
N ARG A 87 -15.74 -9.01 -16.20
CA ARG A 87 -16.57 -10.12 -16.70
C ARG A 87 -17.74 -10.55 -15.79
N ILE A 88 -17.67 -10.24 -14.50
CA ILE A 88 -18.75 -10.51 -13.53
C ILE A 88 -19.69 -9.31 -13.46
N ARG A 89 -19.17 -8.08 -13.54
CA ARG A 89 -19.95 -6.84 -13.52
C ARG A 89 -20.75 -6.62 -14.81
N ASP A 90 -20.14 -6.98 -15.94
CA ASP A 90 -20.68 -6.87 -17.29
C ASP A 90 -20.26 -8.12 -18.10
N PRO A 91 -21.08 -9.18 -18.12
CA PRO A 91 -20.79 -10.41 -18.86
C PRO A 91 -20.80 -10.23 -20.40
N GLU A 92 -21.40 -9.15 -20.90
CA GLU A 92 -21.49 -8.87 -22.33
C GLU A 92 -20.33 -8.00 -22.83
N ALA A 93 -19.59 -7.36 -21.91
CA ALA A 93 -18.36 -6.64 -22.24
C ALA A 93 -17.34 -7.59 -22.89
N HIS A 94 -16.84 -7.21 -24.07
CA HIS A 94 -15.68 -7.85 -24.67
C HIS A 94 -14.49 -7.73 -23.72
N ASP A 95 -14.03 -8.86 -23.21
CA ASP A 95 -12.95 -8.89 -22.23
C ASP A 95 -11.60 -8.61 -22.90
N VAL A 96 -11.24 -7.32 -22.97
CA VAL A 96 -9.95 -6.83 -23.46
C VAL A 96 -8.79 -7.49 -22.68
N GLU A 97 -9.03 -7.98 -21.46
CA GLU A 97 -8.04 -8.70 -20.63
C GLU A 97 -7.63 -10.05 -21.25
N LEU A 98 -8.53 -10.69 -22.03
CA LEU A 98 -8.27 -11.95 -22.73
C LEU A 98 -7.62 -11.78 -24.11
N THR A 99 -7.40 -10.53 -24.56
CA THR A 99 -6.67 -10.28 -25.79
C THR A 99 -5.19 -10.63 -25.59
N ARG A 100 -4.64 -11.45 -26.48
CA ARG A 100 -3.22 -11.80 -26.48
C ARG A 100 -2.40 -10.64 -27.05
N ASP A 101 -1.30 -10.30 -26.39
CA ASP A 101 -0.36 -9.31 -26.89
C ASP A 101 0.60 -9.91 -27.95
N HIS A 102 1.60 -9.14 -28.35
CA HIS A 102 2.66 -9.58 -29.28
C HIS A 102 3.49 -10.78 -28.77
N THR A 103 3.46 -11.08 -27.47
CA THR A 103 4.11 -12.25 -26.87
C THR A 103 3.19 -13.48 -26.87
N GLY A 104 1.98 -13.35 -27.38
CA GLY A 104 0.97 -14.41 -27.39
C GLY A 104 0.36 -14.68 -26.03
N ARG A 105 0.55 -13.80 -25.02
CA ARG A 105 0.01 -13.97 -23.67
C ARG A 105 -1.13 -13.00 -23.39
N THR A 106 -2.13 -13.47 -22.65
CA THR A 106 -3.19 -12.61 -22.10
C THR A 106 -2.66 -11.82 -20.89
N ARG A 107 -3.35 -10.73 -20.49
CA ARG A 107 -2.93 -9.98 -19.30
C ARG A 107 -2.94 -10.85 -18.03
N PRO A 108 -3.95 -11.70 -17.75
CA PRO A 108 -3.94 -12.56 -16.56
C PRO A 108 -2.74 -13.51 -16.56
N GLU A 109 -2.38 -14.10 -17.71
CA GLU A 109 -1.20 -14.96 -17.84
C GLU A 109 0.09 -14.20 -17.52
N ARG A 110 0.26 -12.97 -18.04
CA ARG A 110 1.43 -12.13 -17.76
C ARG A 110 1.52 -11.73 -16.29
N MET A 111 0.40 -11.28 -15.72
CA MET A 111 0.32 -10.90 -14.31
C MET A 111 0.62 -12.10 -13.40
N GLN A 112 0.02 -13.26 -13.67
CA GLN A 112 0.25 -14.46 -12.87
C GLN A 112 1.71 -14.92 -12.87
N ALA A 113 2.45 -14.69 -13.96
CA ALA A 113 3.85 -15.06 -14.07
C ALA A 113 4.80 -14.23 -13.18
N VAL A 114 4.41 -13.00 -12.81
CA VAL A 114 5.27 -12.07 -12.06
C VAL A 114 4.77 -11.78 -10.64
N MET A 115 3.52 -12.11 -10.33
CA MET A 115 2.93 -11.84 -9.03
C MET A 115 3.38 -12.85 -7.96
N PRO A 116 3.90 -12.40 -6.81
CA PRO A 116 4.23 -13.29 -5.70
C PRO A 116 2.98 -14.05 -5.19
N PRO A 117 3.10 -15.33 -4.76
CA PRO A 117 1.97 -16.09 -4.24
C PRO A 117 1.24 -15.40 -3.08
N HIS A 118 1.98 -14.74 -2.18
CA HIS A 118 1.43 -13.97 -1.05
C HIS A 118 0.63 -12.73 -1.49
N TRP A 119 1.08 -12.04 -2.56
CA TRP A 119 0.30 -10.96 -3.16
C TRP A 119 -1.04 -11.50 -3.66
N GLY A 120 -1.02 -12.64 -4.35
CA GLY A 120 -2.22 -13.27 -4.87
C GLY A 120 -3.22 -13.70 -3.79
N SER A 121 -2.74 -14.19 -2.64
CA SER A 121 -3.62 -14.53 -1.51
C SER A 121 -4.28 -13.29 -0.91
N MET A 122 -3.53 -12.22 -0.69
CA MET A 122 -4.07 -10.97 -0.17
C MET A 122 -5.11 -10.37 -1.11
N MET A 123 -4.85 -10.30 -2.42
CA MET A 123 -5.83 -9.79 -3.37
C MET A 123 -7.12 -10.60 -3.41
N ARG A 124 -7.04 -11.93 -3.25
CA ARG A 124 -8.24 -12.77 -3.13
C ARG A 124 -9.00 -12.50 -1.85
N GLN A 125 -8.31 -12.39 -0.71
CA GLN A 125 -8.92 -12.06 0.58
C GLN A 125 -9.64 -10.71 0.52
N MET A 126 -9.01 -9.67 -0.02
CA MET A 126 -9.63 -8.35 -0.15
C MET A 126 -10.92 -8.42 -0.98
N ARG A 127 -10.90 -9.09 -2.14
CA ARG A 127 -12.12 -9.28 -2.96
C ARG A 127 -13.20 -10.08 -2.21
N GLN A 128 -12.81 -11.07 -1.42
CA GLN A 128 -13.75 -11.85 -0.60
C GLN A 128 -14.46 -10.98 0.44
N GLU A 129 -13.75 -10.06 1.11
CA GLU A 129 -14.39 -9.15 2.07
C GLU A 129 -15.42 -8.25 1.38
N PHE A 130 -15.11 -7.67 0.20
CA PHE A 130 -16.10 -6.89 -0.55
C PHE A 130 -17.30 -7.72 -1.03
N MET A 131 -17.07 -8.97 -1.48
CA MET A 131 -18.18 -9.87 -1.82
C MET A 131 -19.07 -10.15 -0.60
N GLN A 132 -18.48 -10.33 0.57
CA GLN A 132 -19.22 -10.57 1.81
C GLN A 132 -19.95 -9.32 2.29
N ILE A 133 -19.39 -8.12 2.12
CA ILE A 133 -20.09 -6.84 2.35
C ILE A 133 -21.37 -6.79 1.52
N ALA A 134 -21.27 -7.09 0.22
CA ALA A 134 -22.42 -7.05 -0.68
C ALA A 134 -23.47 -8.11 -0.30
N GLU A 135 -23.06 -9.27 0.22
CA GLU A 135 -24.01 -10.30 0.68
C GLU A 135 -24.64 -9.93 2.02
N ASP A 136 -23.85 -9.51 3.00
CA ASP A 136 -24.34 -9.10 4.32
C ASP A 136 -25.34 -7.94 4.19
N ALA A 137 -25.07 -6.95 3.32
CA ALA A 137 -25.99 -5.84 3.06
C ALA A 137 -27.29 -6.30 2.39
N ARG A 138 -27.22 -7.23 1.42
CA ARG A 138 -28.43 -7.84 0.81
C ARG A 138 -29.28 -8.60 1.82
N GLN A 139 -28.65 -9.22 2.82
CA GLN A 139 -29.33 -9.96 3.87
C GLN A 139 -29.86 -9.06 5.00
N GLY A 140 -29.66 -7.74 4.92
CA GLY A 140 -30.12 -6.79 5.93
C GLY A 140 -29.30 -6.83 7.23
N ALA A 141 -28.01 -7.16 7.15
CA ALA A 141 -27.09 -7.03 8.27
C ALA A 141 -27.02 -5.57 8.78
N ASP A 142 -26.71 -5.40 10.06
CA ASP A 142 -26.49 -4.07 10.61
C ASP A 142 -25.19 -3.43 10.09
N GLY A 143 -25.11 -2.10 10.18
CA GLY A 143 -23.96 -1.32 9.75
C GLY A 143 -22.66 -1.69 10.46
N THR A 144 -22.71 -2.16 11.71
CA THR A 144 -21.49 -2.56 12.46
C THR A 144 -20.84 -3.77 11.80
N ARG A 145 -21.64 -4.77 11.41
CA ARG A 145 -21.16 -5.94 10.68
C ARG A 145 -20.52 -5.55 9.34
N ILE A 146 -21.15 -4.62 8.60
CA ILE A 146 -20.58 -4.12 7.34
C ILE A 146 -19.23 -3.43 7.58
N LEU A 147 -19.12 -2.58 8.62
CA LEU A 147 -17.88 -1.87 8.94
C LEU A 147 -16.77 -2.82 9.39
N GLN A 148 -17.08 -3.92 10.10
CA GLN A 148 -16.10 -4.95 10.44
C GLN A 148 -15.50 -5.62 9.21
N ARG A 149 -16.33 -5.92 8.20
CA ARG A 149 -15.86 -6.44 6.90
C ARG A 149 -15.02 -5.43 6.15
N LEU A 150 -15.47 -4.17 6.12
CA LEU A 150 -14.75 -3.08 5.48
C LEU A 150 -13.36 -2.87 6.11
N HIS A 151 -13.28 -2.91 7.44
CA HIS A 151 -12.01 -2.88 8.17
C HIS A 151 -11.11 -4.04 7.75
N GLY A 152 -11.64 -5.27 7.67
CA GLY A 152 -10.89 -6.43 7.17
C GLY A 152 -10.31 -6.23 5.76
N ALA A 153 -11.05 -5.58 4.85
CA ALA A 153 -10.55 -5.23 3.53
C ALA A 153 -9.44 -4.16 3.58
N GLN A 154 -9.57 -3.15 4.44
CA GLN A 154 -8.61 -2.06 4.60
C GLN A 154 -7.28 -2.54 5.21
N GLU A 155 -7.33 -3.49 6.15
CA GLU A 155 -6.14 -4.16 6.69
C GLU A 155 -5.32 -4.83 5.58
N VAL A 156 -5.98 -5.42 4.57
CA VAL A 156 -5.27 -5.98 3.41
C VAL A 156 -4.62 -4.89 2.56
N CYS A 157 -5.26 -3.73 2.39
CA CYS A 157 -4.64 -2.59 1.71
C CYS A 157 -3.33 -2.19 2.40
N ILE A 158 -3.37 -2.03 3.73
CA ILE A 158 -2.19 -1.67 4.54
C ILE A 158 -1.10 -2.73 4.38
N ALA A 159 -1.42 -4.00 4.66
CA ALA A 159 -0.46 -5.09 4.60
C ALA A 159 0.17 -5.25 3.20
N CYS A 160 -0.61 -5.06 2.13
CA CYS A 160 -0.09 -5.11 0.77
C CYS A 160 0.87 -3.94 0.47
N HIS A 161 0.52 -2.72 0.91
CA HIS A 161 1.35 -1.53 0.72
C HIS A 161 2.61 -1.49 1.59
N GLU A 162 2.61 -2.23 2.71
CA GLU A 162 3.78 -2.48 3.56
C GLU A 162 4.68 -3.61 3.01
N ALA A 163 4.11 -4.58 2.30
CA ALA A 163 4.86 -5.72 1.77
C ALA A 163 5.44 -5.46 0.39
N PHE A 164 4.73 -4.72 -0.47
CA PHE A 164 5.01 -4.66 -1.90
C PHE A 164 5.12 -3.25 -2.46
N ARG A 165 5.96 -3.10 -3.49
CA ARG A 165 6.05 -1.91 -4.33
C ARG A 165 5.97 -2.31 -5.81
N LEU A 166 5.26 -1.53 -6.60
CA LEU A 166 5.16 -1.73 -8.05
C LEU A 166 6.22 -0.91 -8.77
N THR A 167 7.02 -1.57 -9.60
CA THR A 167 8.03 -0.91 -10.44
C THR A 167 7.73 -1.19 -11.90
N PRO A 168 7.75 -0.18 -12.79
CA PRO A 168 7.70 -0.44 -14.22
C PRO A 168 8.94 -1.25 -14.63
N SER A 169 8.78 -2.31 -15.42
CA SER A 169 9.90 -2.84 -16.20
C SER A 169 10.39 -1.70 -17.10
N GLU A 170 11.70 -1.43 -17.12
CA GLU A 170 12.25 -0.45 -18.06
C GLU A 170 11.74 -0.74 -19.47
N GLY A 171 11.39 0.33 -20.20
CA GLY A 171 10.90 0.26 -21.57
C GLY A 171 12.00 -0.02 -22.58
#